data_AF-A0A950KLS8-F1
#
_entry.id   AF-A0A950KLS8-F1
#
_cell.length_a   1.000
_cell.length_b   1.000
_cell.length_c   1.000
_cell.angle_alpha   90.00
_cell.angle_beta   90.00
_cell.angle_gamma   90.00
#
_symmetry.space_group_name_H-M   'P 1'
#
loop_
_entity.id
_entity.type
_entity.pdbx_description
1 polymer ?
#
loop_
_entity_poly.entity_id
_entity_poly.type
_entity_poly.pdbx_seq_one_letter_code
_entity_poly.pdbx_strand_id
1 'polypeptide(L)'
;MALGYDGKLYILAFDHRGSFQKKMFGIEGDPTPEDTEKISDAKRVIFEGMLEAVSRGVEANATGVLVDEQFGSDIPARAEENGLKLAMPVEKSGQNEFDFEYGADFGAHIENFDLDFSKVLVRYNPDDPDTEMNQRQLGRLKELADWLHEHDRKFLFELLVPATDEQLASVDGDSDRYDAELRPELMRRAIEDIQNAGVEVDVWKIEGVDEREDAEMLAEQ
;
A
#
# COMPACT_ATOMS: atom_id res chain seq x y z
N MET A 1 13.65 16.81 -4.12
CA MET A 1 12.21 17.04 -4.35
C MET A 1 11.57 17.63 -3.08
N ALA A 2 10.45 18.36 -3.18
CA ALA A 2 9.65 18.68 -1.99
C ALA A 2 8.93 17.40 -1.53
N LEU A 3 9.15 16.99 -0.28
CA LEU A 3 8.46 15.85 0.32
C LEU A 3 6.96 16.12 0.43
N GLY A 4 6.17 15.06 0.33
CA GLY A 4 4.72 15.11 0.52
C GLY A 4 3.92 15.29 -0.77
N TYR A 5 2.59 15.30 -0.61
CA TYR A 5 1.62 15.54 -1.66
C TYR A 5 0.45 16.39 -1.11
N ASP A 6 0.28 17.60 -1.64
CA ASP A 6 -0.72 18.57 -1.14
C ASP A 6 -2.10 18.46 -1.82
N GLY A 7 -2.23 17.61 -2.84
CA GLY A 7 -3.47 17.42 -3.58
C GLY A 7 -4.47 16.53 -2.84
N LYS A 8 -5.73 16.56 -3.28
CA LYS A 8 -6.71 15.54 -2.85
C LYS A 8 -6.46 14.25 -3.63
N LEU A 9 -6.54 13.11 -2.96
CA LEU A 9 -6.41 11.79 -3.57
C LEU A 9 -7.65 10.95 -3.31
N TYR A 10 -8.27 10.47 -4.39
CA TYR A 10 -9.37 9.51 -4.35
C TYR A 10 -8.95 8.28 -5.15
N ILE A 11 -8.31 7.31 -4.48
CA ILE A 11 -7.74 6.14 -5.14
C ILE A 11 -8.66 4.93 -4.95
N LEU A 12 -9.04 4.28 -6.05
CA LEU A 12 -9.69 2.97 -6.03
C LEU A 12 -8.61 1.89 -6.00
N ALA A 13 -8.46 1.21 -4.87
CA ALA A 13 -7.47 0.16 -4.69
C ALA A 13 -8.03 -1.23 -5.03
N PHE A 14 -7.32 -1.94 -5.92
CA PHE A 14 -7.62 -3.31 -6.34
C PHE A 14 -6.34 -4.06 -6.73
N ASP A 15 -5.22 -3.74 -6.09
CA ASP A 15 -3.89 -4.37 -6.20
C ASP A 15 -3.78 -5.74 -5.49
N HIS A 16 -4.88 -6.22 -4.91
CA HIS A 16 -4.94 -7.52 -4.26
C HIS A 16 -4.54 -8.65 -5.24
N ARG A 17 -3.52 -9.43 -4.87
CA ARG A 17 -3.04 -10.60 -5.64
C ARG A 17 -3.48 -11.90 -4.97
N GLY A 18 -2.66 -12.46 -4.09
CA GLY A 18 -2.89 -13.79 -3.52
C GLY A 18 -4.23 -13.93 -2.78
N SER A 19 -4.69 -12.89 -2.08
CA SER A 19 -5.99 -12.89 -1.41
C SER A 19 -7.15 -12.88 -2.40
N PHE A 20 -7.05 -12.12 -3.50
CA PHE A 20 -8.08 -12.07 -4.54
C PHE A 20 -8.15 -13.39 -5.31
N GLN A 21 -7.00 -13.88 -5.76
CA GLN A 21 -6.87 -15.20 -6.41
C GLN A 21 -7.48 -16.32 -5.55
N LYS A 22 -7.05 -16.44 -4.28
CA LYS A 22 -7.48 -17.53 -3.42
C LYS A 22 -8.95 -17.39 -2.98
N LYS A 23 -9.34 -16.22 -2.49
CA LYS A 23 -10.67 -16.04 -1.86
C LYS A 23 -11.79 -15.87 -2.89
N MET A 24 -11.53 -15.22 -4.02
CA MET A 24 -12.56 -14.94 -5.04
C MET A 24 -12.63 -16.05 -6.10
N PHE A 25 -11.49 -16.57 -6.55
CA PHE A 25 -11.43 -17.55 -7.64
C PHE A 25 -11.12 -18.98 -7.18
N GLY A 26 -10.73 -19.17 -5.91
CA GLY A 26 -10.42 -20.51 -5.38
C GLY A 26 -9.16 -21.13 -5.98
N ILE A 27 -8.27 -20.33 -6.59
CA ILE A 27 -7.05 -20.82 -7.22
C ILE A 27 -5.95 -20.93 -6.16
N GLU A 28 -5.47 -22.15 -5.94
CA GLU A 28 -4.34 -22.44 -5.05
C GLU A 28 -3.03 -22.54 -5.83
N GLY A 29 -1.92 -22.10 -5.24
CA GLY A 29 -0.61 -22.10 -5.89
C GLY A 29 -0.46 -21.01 -6.96
N ASP A 30 0.44 -21.22 -7.90
CA ASP A 30 0.67 -20.26 -8.99
C ASP A 30 -0.44 -20.36 -10.05
N PRO A 31 -1.02 -19.24 -10.49
CA PRO A 31 -2.10 -19.25 -11.48
C PRO A 31 -1.58 -19.70 -12.84
N THR A 32 -2.40 -20.47 -13.57
CA THR A 32 -2.15 -20.76 -14.98
C THR A 32 -2.37 -19.51 -15.84
N PRO A 33 -1.92 -19.48 -17.12
CA PRO A 33 -2.22 -18.34 -18.00
C PRO A 33 -3.72 -18.06 -18.16
N GLU A 34 -4.56 -19.09 -18.15
CA GLU A 34 -6.02 -18.94 -18.21
C GLU A 34 -6.57 -18.32 -16.91
N ASP A 35 -6.02 -18.72 -15.76
CA ASP A 35 -6.38 -18.15 -14.47
C ASP A 35 -5.95 -16.69 -14.35
N THR A 36 -4.74 -16.36 -14.82
CA THR A 36 -4.24 -14.99 -14.89
C THR A 36 -5.14 -14.10 -15.74
N GLU A 37 -5.62 -14.58 -16.89
CA GLU A 37 -6.54 -13.81 -17.73
C GLU A 37 -7.89 -13.61 -17.03
N LYS A 38 -8.43 -14.64 -16.36
CA LYS A 38 -9.69 -14.50 -15.59
C LYS A 38 -9.59 -13.46 -14.48
N ILE A 39 -8.46 -13.43 -13.76
CA ILE A 39 -8.22 -12.46 -12.70
C ILE A 39 -8.06 -11.05 -13.30
N SER A 40 -7.31 -10.95 -14.40
CA SER A 40 -7.12 -9.69 -15.13
C SER A 40 -8.44 -9.13 -15.65
N ASP A 41 -9.30 -9.97 -16.24
CA ASP A 41 -10.63 -9.60 -16.71
C ASP A 41 -11.50 -9.05 -15.58
N ALA A 42 -11.46 -9.66 -14.39
CA ALA A 42 -12.20 -9.12 -13.25
C ALA A 42 -11.67 -7.75 -12.78
N LYS A 43 -10.35 -7.52 -12.84
CA LYS A 43 -9.79 -6.19 -12.54
C LYS A 43 -10.14 -5.16 -13.61
N ARG A 44 -10.23 -5.55 -14.88
CA ARG A 44 -10.73 -4.67 -15.96
C ARG A 44 -12.16 -4.21 -15.67
N VAL A 45 -13.03 -5.07 -15.16
CA VAL A 45 -14.40 -4.67 -14.77
C VAL A 45 -14.40 -3.62 -13.66
N ILE A 46 -13.52 -3.74 -12.66
CA ILE A 46 -13.36 -2.73 -11.60
C ILE A 46 -12.90 -1.39 -12.22
N PHE A 47 -11.92 -1.44 -13.12
CA PHE A 47 -11.41 -0.27 -13.84
C PHE A 47 -12.46 0.39 -14.74
N GLU A 48 -13.28 -0.38 -15.45
CA GLU A 48 -14.41 0.14 -16.23
C GLU A 48 -15.42 0.88 -15.35
N GLY A 49 -15.64 0.41 -14.12
CA GLY A 49 -16.43 1.14 -13.12
C GLY A 49 -15.82 2.50 -12.75
N MET A 50 -14.49 2.60 -12.66
CA MET A 50 -13.79 3.87 -12.46
C MET A 50 -13.97 4.82 -13.64
N LEU A 51 -13.81 4.31 -14.88
CA LEU A 51 -14.03 5.12 -16.08
C LEU A 51 -15.47 5.64 -16.15
N GLU A 52 -16.45 4.84 -15.74
CA GLU A 52 -17.84 5.27 -15.66
C GLU A 52 -18.08 6.31 -14.55
N ALA A 53 -17.34 6.26 -13.43
CA ALA A 53 -17.40 7.30 -12.41
C ALA A 53 -16.86 8.64 -12.95
N VAL A 54 -15.74 8.60 -13.69
CA VAL A 54 -15.17 9.78 -14.37
C VAL A 54 -16.13 10.33 -15.43
N SER A 55 -16.74 9.47 -16.24
CA SER A 55 -17.74 9.88 -17.26
C SER A 55 -18.94 10.60 -16.65
N ARG A 56 -19.27 10.29 -15.38
CA ARG A 56 -20.35 10.91 -14.60
C ARG A 56 -19.93 12.16 -13.82
N GLY A 57 -18.68 12.62 -13.96
CA GLY A 57 -18.22 13.91 -13.44
C GLY A 57 -17.29 13.85 -12.23
N VAL A 58 -16.72 12.68 -11.89
CA VAL A 58 -15.59 12.62 -10.95
C VAL A 58 -14.36 13.29 -11.58
N GLU A 59 -13.61 14.05 -10.78
CA GLU A 59 -12.44 14.80 -11.25
C GLU A 59 -11.25 13.85 -11.47
N ALA A 60 -10.94 13.53 -12.73
CA ALA A 60 -9.91 12.55 -13.09
C ALA A 60 -8.53 12.85 -12.51
N ASN A 61 -8.11 14.13 -12.45
CA ASN A 61 -6.77 14.52 -11.99
C ASN A 61 -6.50 14.27 -10.48
N ALA A 62 -7.56 14.10 -9.69
CA ALA A 62 -7.53 13.85 -8.25
C ALA A 62 -7.94 12.40 -7.94
N THR A 63 -8.30 11.64 -8.97
CA THR A 63 -8.78 10.28 -8.89
C THR A 63 -7.73 9.33 -9.44
N GLY A 64 -7.53 8.19 -8.77
CA GLY A 64 -6.50 7.25 -9.15
C GLY A 64 -6.90 5.80 -9.00
N VAL A 65 -6.09 4.93 -9.58
CA VAL A 65 -6.21 3.49 -9.44
C VAL A 65 -4.93 2.93 -8.83
N LEU A 66 -5.09 1.98 -7.91
CA LEU A 66 -3.99 1.21 -7.35
C LEU A 66 -4.16 -0.25 -7.81
N VAL A 67 -3.28 -0.69 -8.71
CA VAL A 67 -3.33 -2.00 -9.38
C VAL A 67 -1.94 -2.62 -9.43
N ASP A 68 -1.83 -3.94 -9.33
CA ASP A 68 -0.55 -4.65 -9.42
C ASP A 68 -0.13 -4.96 -10.86
N GLU A 69 1.17 -5.19 -11.05
CA GLU A 69 1.74 -5.56 -12.35
C GLU A 69 1.26 -6.95 -12.82
N GLN A 70 1.11 -7.92 -11.91
CA GLN A 70 0.84 -9.32 -12.25
C GLN A 70 -0.53 -9.52 -12.94
N PHE A 71 -1.57 -8.85 -12.45
CA PHE A 71 -2.94 -8.98 -12.96
C PHE A 71 -3.51 -7.67 -13.51
N GLY A 72 -2.75 -6.56 -13.47
CA GLY A 72 -3.22 -5.26 -13.97
C GLY A 72 -3.36 -5.19 -15.49
N SER A 73 -2.63 -6.03 -16.24
CA SER A 73 -2.70 -6.10 -17.70
C SER A 73 -2.56 -4.73 -18.37
N ASP A 74 -3.54 -4.29 -19.17
CA ASP A 74 -3.58 -3.02 -19.90
C ASP A 74 -4.04 -1.81 -19.06
N ILE A 75 -4.42 -2.03 -17.80
CA ILE A 75 -4.97 -0.97 -16.93
C ILE A 75 -3.99 0.18 -16.69
N PRO A 76 -2.68 -0.04 -16.43
CA PRO A 76 -1.73 1.07 -16.25
C PRO A 76 -1.71 2.05 -17.43
N ALA A 77 -1.58 1.53 -18.66
CA ALA A 77 -1.58 2.37 -19.87
C ALA A 77 -2.91 3.10 -20.06
N ARG A 78 -4.03 2.42 -19.80
CA ARG A 78 -5.36 3.04 -19.92
C ARG A 78 -5.64 4.09 -18.84
N ALA A 79 -5.09 3.93 -17.65
CA ALA A 79 -5.20 4.94 -16.59
C ALA A 79 -4.54 6.26 -17.04
N GLU A 80 -3.34 6.17 -17.61
CA GLU A 80 -2.62 7.32 -18.18
C GLU A 80 -3.42 7.97 -19.32
N GLU A 81 -3.92 7.18 -20.28
CA GLU A 81 -4.74 7.68 -21.41
C GLU A 81 -5.99 8.45 -20.96
N ASN A 82 -6.53 8.12 -19.78
CA ASN A 82 -7.72 8.75 -19.21
C ASN A 82 -7.39 9.84 -18.17
N GLY A 83 -6.10 10.17 -17.98
CA GLY A 83 -5.64 11.19 -17.04
C GLY A 83 -5.90 10.85 -15.58
N LEU A 84 -6.04 9.56 -15.26
CA LEU A 84 -6.15 9.05 -13.90
C LEU A 84 -4.77 8.95 -13.26
N LYS A 85 -4.71 9.14 -11.94
CA LYS A 85 -3.51 8.85 -11.16
C LYS A 85 -3.23 7.35 -11.11
N LEU A 86 -1.96 6.96 -11.24
CA LEU A 86 -1.55 5.56 -11.19
C LEU A 86 -0.65 5.29 -9.98
N ALA A 87 -1.07 4.34 -9.15
CA ALA A 87 -0.24 3.76 -8.10
C ALA A 87 -0.07 2.26 -8.34
N MET A 88 1.13 1.73 -8.09
CA MET A 88 1.40 0.29 -8.20
C MET A 88 2.21 -0.22 -7.00
N PRO A 89 1.88 -1.40 -6.45
CA PRO A 89 2.64 -2.02 -5.37
C PRO A 89 4.03 -2.45 -5.85
N VAL A 90 5.03 -2.29 -4.99
CA VAL A 90 6.40 -2.81 -5.23
C VAL A 90 6.76 -3.96 -4.28
N GLU A 91 5.94 -4.21 -3.26
CA GLU A 91 6.12 -5.28 -2.28
C GLU A 91 5.67 -6.65 -2.79
N LYS A 92 6.20 -7.72 -2.18
CA LYS A 92 5.62 -9.06 -2.30
C LYS A 92 4.26 -9.17 -1.61
N SER A 93 3.30 -9.78 -2.29
CA SER A 93 1.95 -9.94 -1.76
C SER A 93 1.89 -10.95 -0.60
N GLY A 94 1.29 -10.53 0.52
CA GLY A 94 0.79 -11.44 1.56
C GLY A 94 1.86 -12.01 2.51
N GLN A 95 3.04 -11.40 2.58
CA GLN A 95 4.11 -11.78 3.50
C GLN A 95 4.10 -10.89 4.76
N ASN A 96 4.67 -11.40 5.86
CA ASN A 96 4.81 -10.65 7.11
C ASN A 96 5.94 -9.61 7.03
N GLU A 97 7.09 -10.01 6.47
CA GLU A 97 8.25 -9.13 6.26
C GLU A 97 8.17 -8.48 4.87
N PHE A 98 8.35 -7.17 4.81
CA PHE A 98 8.49 -6.44 3.55
C PHE A 98 9.70 -6.94 2.75
N ASP A 99 9.44 -7.27 1.49
CA ASP A 99 10.44 -7.63 0.49
C ASP A 99 9.95 -7.17 -0.89
N PHE A 100 10.88 -6.86 -1.78
CA PHE A 100 10.55 -6.37 -3.13
C PHE A 100 10.02 -7.51 -3.99
N GLU A 101 8.94 -7.29 -4.75
CA GLU A 101 8.40 -8.27 -5.70
C GLU A 101 9.47 -8.74 -6.68
N TYR A 102 10.23 -7.79 -7.22
CA TYR A 102 11.26 -8.01 -8.23
C TYR A 102 12.69 -7.93 -7.68
N GLY A 103 12.86 -8.04 -6.36
CA GLY A 103 14.18 -8.03 -5.72
C GLY A 103 15.01 -6.81 -6.12
N ALA A 104 16.26 -7.03 -6.53
CA ALA A 104 17.18 -5.97 -6.94
C ALA A 104 16.76 -5.22 -8.21
N ASP A 105 15.82 -5.77 -9.00
CA ASP A 105 15.33 -5.16 -10.24
C ASP A 105 14.11 -4.25 -10.01
N PHE A 106 13.74 -3.96 -8.74
CA PHE A 106 12.56 -3.14 -8.41
C PHE A 106 12.55 -1.79 -9.15
N GLY A 107 13.72 -1.12 -9.26
CA GLY A 107 13.83 0.18 -9.92
C GLY A 107 13.50 0.10 -11.41
N ALA A 108 13.99 -0.93 -12.10
CA ALA A 108 13.71 -1.15 -13.52
C ALA A 108 12.22 -1.42 -13.76
N HIS A 109 11.57 -2.15 -12.86
CA HIS A 109 10.12 -2.35 -12.92
C HIS A 109 9.33 -1.05 -12.71
N ILE A 110 9.73 -0.21 -11.75
CA ILE A 110 9.10 1.11 -11.54
C ILE A 110 9.24 1.99 -12.79
N GLU A 111 10.42 2.02 -13.42
CA GLU A 111 10.69 2.85 -14.61
C GLU A 111 9.91 2.39 -15.86
N ASN A 112 9.42 1.15 -15.90
CA ASN A 112 8.60 0.66 -17.01
C ASN A 112 7.20 1.28 -17.05
N PHE A 113 6.79 1.97 -15.98
CA PHE A 113 5.48 2.61 -15.87
C PHE A 113 5.62 4.10 -15.54
N ASP A 114 4.68 4.92 -16.03
CA ASP A 114 4.58 6.31 -15.60
C ASP A 114 3.74 6.42 -14.33
N LEU A 115 4.35 6.05 -13.19
CA LEU A 115 3.68 6.04 -11.90
C LEU A 115 3.63 7.44 -11.27
N ASP A 116 2.46 7.80 -10.75
CA ASP A 116 2.36 8.89 -9.78
C ASP A 116 2.88 8.45 -8.42
N PHE A 117 2.64 7.19 -8.02
CA PHE A 117 3.05 6.66 -6.72
C PHE A 117 3.56 5.22 -6.79
N SER A 118 4.74 4.97 -6.24
CA SER A 118 5.17 3.62 -5.88
C SER A 118 4.59 3.30 -4.50
N LYS A 119 3.78 2.24 -4.41
CA LYS A 119 3.09 1.84 -3.19
C LYS A 119 3.82 0.69 -2.51
N VAL A 120 3.86 0.69 -1.18
CA VAL A 120 4.19 -0.50 -0.36
C VAL A 120 3.08 -0.79 0.62
N LEU A 121 2.98 -2.04 1.08
CA LEU A 121 2.26 -2.41 2.29
C LEU A 121 3.23 -3.06 3.26
N VAL A 122 3.28 -2.53 4.48
CA VAL A 122 4.19 -2.98 5.53
C VAL A 122 3.40 -3.30 6.79
N ARG A 123 3.67 -4.47 7.37
CA ARG A 123 3.22 -4.83 8.71
C ARG A 123 4.33 -4.47 9.68
N TYR A 124 4.08 -3.48 10.51
CA TYR A 124 5.06 -2.98 11.46
C TYR A 124 4.38 -2.68 12.79
N ASN A 125 4.72 -3.44 13.83
CA ASN A 125 4.38 -3.11 15.20
C ASN A 125 5.67 -2.68 15.91
N PRO A 126 5.73 -1.49 16.53
CA PRO A 126 6.94 -1.02 17.20
C PRO A 126 7.32 -1.90 18.41
N ASP A 127 6.38 -2.67 18.94
CA ASP A 127 6.58 -3.61 20.04
C ASP A 127 6.63 -5.08 19.57
N ASP A 128 6.84 -5.33 18.26
CA ASP A 128 7.01 -6.69 17.74
C ASP A 128 8.20 -7.40 18.42
N PRO A 129 8.04 -8.63 18.94
CA PRO A 129 9.14 -9.37 19.54
C PRO A 129 10.26 -9.72 18.55
N ASP A 130 9.99 -9.80 17.24
CA ASP A 130 11.00 -9.96 16.19
C ASP A 130 11.56 -8.59 15.77
N THR A 131 12.35 -8.00 16.66
CA THR A 131 12.99 -6.69 16.40
C THR A 131 13.95 -6.74 15.21
N GLU A 132 14.53 -7.92 14.90
CA GLU A 132 15.43 -8.08 13.76
C GLU A 132 14.66 -8.00 12.43
N MET A 133 13.45 -8.55 12.36
CA MET A 133 12.57 -8.37 11.21
C MET A 133 12.28 -6.89 10.98
N ASN A 134 11.87 -6.14 12.01
CA ASN A 134 11.62 -4.70 11.89
C ASN A 134 12.85 -3.94 11.36
N GLN A 135 14.05 -4.23 11.87
CA GLN A 135 15.29 -3.62 11.36
C GLN A 135 15.56 -3.92 9.89
N ARG A 136 15.33 -5.17 9.44
CA ARG A 136 15.49 -5.53 8.02
C ARG A 136 14.46 -4.81 7.14
N GLN A 137 13.20 -4.74 7.58
CA GLN A 137 12.16 -4.00 6.87
C GLN A 137 12.55 -2.53 6.69
N LEU A 138 12.94 -1.86 7.78
CA LEU A 138 13.38 -0.45 7.75
C LEU A 138 14.57 -0.23 6.81
N GLY A 139 15.53 -1.15 6.78
CA GLY A 139 16.68 -1.09 5.86
C GLY A 139 16.25 -1.11 4.39
N ARG A 140 15.36 -2.02 4.00
CA ARG A 140 14.85 -2.11 2.61
C ARG A 140 13.93 -0.94 2.26
N LEU A 141 13.13 -0.47 3.22
CA LEU A 141 12.25 0.69 3.02
C LEU A 141 13.04 1.97 2.84
N LYS A 142 14.17 2.11 3.55
CA LYS A 142 15.11 3.20 3.33
C LYS A 142 15.72 3.15 1.94
N GLU A 143 16.17 1.99 1.50
CA GLU A 143 16.68 1.79 0.13
C GLU A 143 15.66 2.24 -0.92
N LEU A 144 14.38 1.85 -0.76
CA LEU A 144 13.31 2.28 -1.65
C LEU A 144 13.08 3.79 -1.60
N ALA A 145 12.94 4.36 -0.40
CA ALA A 145 12.66 5.79 -0.23
C ALA A 145 13.76 6.67 -0.84
N ASP A 146 15.02 6.34 -0.54
CA ASP A 146 16.18 7.04 -1.10
C ASP A 146 16.17 6.94 -2.64
N TRP A 147 15.95 5.74 -3.19
CA TRP A 147 15.90 5.54 -4.64
C TRP A 147 14.75 6.34 -5.29
N LEU A 148 13.54 6.30 -4.73
CA LEU A 148 12.39 7.03 -5.27
C LEU A 148 12.64 8.53 -5.32
N HIS A 149 13.18 9.11 -4.24
CA HIS A 149 13.44 10.55 -4.17
C HIS A 149 14.62 11.00 -5.04
N GLU A 150 15.63 10.15 -5.22
CA GLU A 150 16.71 10.38 -6.18
C GLU A 150 16.23 10.38 -7.64
N HIS A 151 15.13 9.66 -7.94
CA HIS A 151 14.54 9.54 -9.28
C HIS A 151 13.27 10.39 -9.47
N ASP A 152 13.02 11.35 -8.57
CA ASP A 152 11.84 12.22 -8.60
C ASP A 152 10.50 11.44 -8.69
N ARG A 153 10.39 10.34 -7.93
CA ARG A 153 9.18 9.52 -7.77
C ARG A 153 8.60 9.67 -6.36
N LYS A 154 7.27 9.53 -6.24
CA LYS A 154 6.56 9.65 -4.95
C LYS A 154 6.32 8.31 -4.29
N PHE A 155 6.43 8.32 -2.97
CA PHE A 155 6.28 7.13 -2.12
C PHE A 155 4.94 7.12 -1.39
N LEU A 156 4.10 6.11 -1.66
CA LEU A 156 2.85 5.85 -0.94
C LEU A 156 3.03 4.64 0.00
N PHE A 157 2.97 4.88 1.30
CA PHE A 157 3.23 3.87 2.32
C PHE A 157 1.92 3.42 2.97
N GLU A 158 1.55 2.16 2.77
CA GLU A 158 0.45 1.52 3.51
C GLU A 158 0.97 0.86 4.78
N LEU A 159 0.63 1.43 5.92
CA LEU A 159 1.05 0.94 7.23
C LEU A 159 -0.09 0.13 7.86
N LEU A 160 0.21 -1.12 8.19
CA LEU A 160 -0.61 -1.96 9.06
C LEU A 160 0.13 -2.21 10.37
N VAL A 161 -0.58 -2.07 11.49
CA VAL A 161 -0.04 -2.28 12.83
C VAL A 161 -0.78 -3.45 13.48
N PRO A 162 -0.46 -4.71 13.12
CA PRO A 162 -1.13 -5.87 13.69
C PRO A 162 -0.78 -6.04 15.16
N ALA A 163 -1.74 -6.49 15.98
CA ALA A 163 -1.50 -6.77 17.39
C ALA A 163 -0.45 -7.87 17.58
N THR A 164 0.39 -7.73 18.60
CA THR A 164 1.11 -8.88 19.15
C THR A 164 0.16 -9.77 19.95
N ASP A 165 0.54 -11.03 20.18
CA ASP A 165 -0.24 -11.94 21.03
C ASP A 165 -0.46 -11.37 22.45
N GLU A 166 0.53 -10.66 23.00
CA GLU A 166 0.44 -10.01 24.31
C GLU A 166 -0.52 -8.82 24.32
N GLN A 167 -0.46 -7.96 23.30
CA GLN A 167 -1.38 -6.83 23.15
C GLN A 167 -2.81 -7.31 22.98
N LEU A 168 -3.03 -8.33 22.14
CA LEU A 168 -4.36 -8.91 21.95
C LEU A 168 -4.88 -9.57 23.24
N ALA A 169 -4.02 -10.25 24.00
CA ALA A 169 -4.39 -10.80 25.31
C ALA A 169 -4.75 -9.72 26.34
N SER A 170 -4.11 -8.54 26.28
CA SER A 170 -4.39 -7.42 27.19
C SER A 170 -5.78 -6.81 27.02
N VAL A 171 -6.41 -7.04 25.85
CA VAL A 171 -7.78 -6.65 25.54
C VAL A 171 -8.73 -7.86 25.45
N ASP A 172 -8.41 -8.93 26.19
CA ASP A 172 -9.23 -10.15 26.29
C ASP A 172 -9.47 -10.88 24.96
N GLY A 173 -8.59 -10.70 23.98
CA GLY A 173 -8.72 -11.30 22.65
C GLY A 173 -9.63 -10.51 21.68
N ASP A 174 -10.08 -9.32 22.08
CA ASP A 174 -11.02 -8.51 21.30
C ASP A 174 -10.27 -7.60 20.31
N SER A 175 -10.42 -7.88 19.01
CA SER A 175 -9.77 -7.10 17.94
C SER A 175 -10.31 -5.67 17.85
N ASP A 176 -11.59 -5.46 18.12
CA ASP A 176 -12.20 -4.14 18.03
C ASP A 176 -11.66 -3.25 19.16
N ARG A 177 -11.46 -3.84 20.34
CA ARG A 177 -10.77 -3.16 21.46
C ARG A 177 -9.31 -2.89 21.18
N TYR A 178 -8.58 -3.80 20.53
CA TYR A 178 -7.20 -3.51 20.12
C TYR A 178 -7.15 -2.31 19.16
N ASP A 179 -8.03 -2.31 18.17
CA ASP A 179 -8.13 -1.28 17.14
C ASP A 179 -8.46 0.10 17.71
N ALA A 180 -9.33 0.15 18.73
CA ALA A 180 -9.77 1.39 19.37
C ALA A 180 -8.85 1.86 20.52
N GLU A 181 -8.35 0.94 21.36
CA GLU A 181 -7.67 1.29 22.62
C GLU A 181 -6.14 1.35 22.49
N LEU A 182 -5.54 0.60 21.55
CA LEU A 182 -4.08 0.40 21.48
C LEU A 182 -3.46 0.83 20.15
N ARG A 183 -4.10 0.49 19.02
CA ARG A 183 -3.54 0.72 17.68
C ARG A 183 -3.20 2.19 17.38
N PRO A 184 -3.97 3.22 17.81
CA PRO A 184 -3.65 4.60 17.48
C PRO A 184 -2.25 5.05 17.95
N GLU A 185 -1.90 4.80 19.21
CA GLU A 185 -0.59 5.17 19.75
C GLU A 185 0.52 4.28 19.16
N LEU A 186 0.26 3.00 18.91
CA LEU A 186 1.20 2.12 18.22
C LEU A 186 1.48 2.58 16.79
N MET A 187 0.46 3.09 16.09
CA MET A 187 0.58 3.63 14.75
C MET A 187 1.39 4.93 14.74
N ARG A 188 1.16 5.84 15.69
CA ARG A 188 1.98 7.05 15.86
C ARG A 188 3.45 6.69 16.05
N ARG A 189 3.73 5.76 16.97
CA ARG A 189 5.10 5.27 17.23
C ARG A 189 5.71 4.57 16.02
N ALA A 190 4.93 3.80 15.26
CA ALA A 190 5.41 3.16 14.03
C ALA A 190 5.82 4.20 12.98
N ILE A 191 5.01 5.24 12.77
CA ILE A 191 5.35 6.35 11.86
C ILE A 191 6.64 7.04 12.33
N GLU A 192 6.74 7.36 13.62
CA GLU A 192 7.93 7.97 14.22
C GLU A 192 9.18 7.09 14.04
N ASP A 193 9.09 5.78 14.30
CA ASP A 193 10.19 4.82 14.10
C ASP A 193 10.66 4.78 12.64
N ILE A 194 9.71 4.75 11.69
CA ILE A 194 9.98 4.71 10.26
C ILE A 194 10.68 5.99 9.81
N GLN A 195 10.18 7.15 10.23
CA GLN A 195 10.81 8.45 9.97
C GLN A 195 12.20 8.53 10.60
N ASN A 196 12.37 8.10 11.86
CA ASN A 196 13.67 8.08 12.56
C ASN A 196 14.69 7.15 11.90
N ALA A 197 14.24 6.11 11.19
CA ALA A 197 15.09 5.26 10.37
C ALA A 197 15.53 5.93 9.05
N GLY A 198 15.06 7.15 8.77
CA GLY A 198 15.37 7.90 7.55
C GLY A 198 14.58 7.42 6.34
N VAL A 199 13.37 6.90 6.55
CA VAL A 199 12.40 6.54 5.51
C VAL A 199 11.42 7.70 5.36
N GLU A 200 11.67 8.57 4.39
CA GLU A 200 10.80 9.71 4.10
C GLU A 200 9.64 9.27 3.19
N VAL A 201 8.40 9.49 3.63
CA VAL A 201 7.17 9.06 2.94
C VAL A 201 6.43 10.28 2.41
N ASP A 202 5.90 10.20 1.18
CA ASP A 202 5.13 11.31 0.60
C ASP A 202 3.62 11.23 0.92
N VAL A 203 3.08 10.01 1.02
CA VAL A 203 1.67 9.77 1.35
C VAL A 203 1.54 8.57 2.28
N TRP A 204 0.96 8.77 3.46
CA TRP A 204 0.59 7.70 4.37
C TRP A 204 -0.82 7.18 4.05
N LYS A 205 -0.94 5.88 3.78
CA LYS A 205 -2.20 5.13 3.70
C LYS A 205 -2.34 4.33 4.99
N ILE A 206 -3.10 4.86 5.94
CA ILE A 206 -3.28 4.26 7.27
C ILE A 206 -4.70 3.75 7.47
N GLU A 207 -4.85 2.82 8.41
CA GLU A 207 -6.16 2.37 8.86
C GLU A 207 -6.88 3.53 9.60
N GLY A 208 -8.21 3.58 9.47
CA GLY A 208 -9.00 4.59 10.16
C GLY A 208 -8.93 4.44 11.68
N VAL A 209 -8.97 5.57 12.38
CA VAL A 209 -9.10 5.64 13.84
C VAL A 209 -10.47 6.20 14.20
N ASP A 210 -11.02 5.74 15.33
CA ASP A 210 -12.40 6.05 15.73
C ASP A 210 -12.54 7.45 16.33
N GLU A 211 -11.57 7.87 17.14
CA GLU A 211 -11.60 9.15 17.83
C GLU A 211 -10.89 10.26 17.04
N ARG A 212 -11.44 11.47 17.16
CA ARG A 212 -10.89 12.64 16.47
C ARG A 212 -9.50 12.99 16.99
N GLU A 213 -9.26 12.88 18.29
CA GLU A 213 -7.96 13.20 18.87
C GLU A 213 -6.86 12.28 18.32
N ASP A 214 -7.17 11.01 18.06
CA ASP A 214 -6.24 10.06 17.44
C ASP A 214 -5.89 10.47 16.00
N ALA A 215 -6.89 10.91 15.23
CA ALA A 215 -6.66 11.38 13.88
C ALA A 215 -5.81 12.66 13.85
N GLU A 216 -6.04 13.58 14.79
CA GLU A 216 -5.23 14.80 14.95
C GLU A 216 -3.80 14.47 15.37
N MET A 217 -3.60 13.54 16.32
CA MET A 217 -2.28 13.05 16.75
C MET A 217 -1.48 12.44 15.60
N LEU A 218 -2.12 11.61 14.78
CA LEU A 218 -1.47 10.98 13.63
C LEU A 218 -1.12 11.99 12.53
N ALA A 219 -1.96 13.01 12.33
CA ALA A 219 -1.72 14.06 11.35
C ALA A 219 -0.59 15.03 11.73
N GLU A 220 -0.15 15.03 12.99
CA GLU A 220 0.99 15.83 13.47
C GLU A 220 2.36 15.15 13.25
N GLN A 221 2.38 13.86 12.85
CA GLN A 221 3.61 13.14 12.49
C GLN A 221 4.05 13.47 11.06
#